data_AF-A0A1H2GBM1-F1
#
_entry.id   AF-A0A1H2GBM1-F1
#
_cell.length_a   1.000
_cell.length_b   1.000
_cell.length_c   1.000
_cell.angle_alpha   90.00
_cell.angle_beta   90.00
_cell.angle_gamma   90.00
#
_symmetry.space_group_name_H-M   'P 1'
#
loop_
_entity.id
_entity.type
_entity.pdbx_description
1 polymer ?
#
loop_
_entity_poly.entity_id
_entity_poly.type
_entity_poly.pdbx_seq_one_letter_code
_entity_poly.pdbx_strand_id
1 'polypeptide(L)' 'MSTSPDDWPTERTLVLRYDPEQEHECVIGFSPGHGALAVTFGPNEPPPSTHRDSALLINALRSLVVPPPAEERPVDHS' A
#
# COMPACT_ATOMS: atom_id res chain seq x y z
N MET A 1 -3.30 29.70 2.59
CA MET A 1 -4.22 28.76 3.28
C MET A 1 -3.41 28.06 4.35
N SER A 2 -3.77 28.21 5.61
CA SER A 2 -3.05 27.61 6.75
C SER A 2 -3.48 26.15 6.85
N THR A 3 -2.54 25.21 6.78
CA THR A 3 -2.82 23.78 7.02
C THR A 3 -2.43 23.46 8.45
N SER A 4 -3.16 24.02 9.41
CA SER A 4 -2.99 23.61 10.81
C SER A 4 -3.50 22.16 10.96
N PRO A 5 -2.82 21.28 11.72
CA PRO A 5 -3.25 19.90 11.93
C PRO A 5 -4.68 19.77 12.48
N ASP A 6 -5.14 20.79 13.22
CA ASP A 6 -6.51 20.86 13.78
C ASP A 6 -7.61 20.97 12.72
N ASP A 7 -7.28 21.38 11.49
CA ASP A 7 -8.24 21.48 10.37
C ASP A 7 -8.32 20.18 9.54
N TRP A 8 -7.62 19.11 9.96
CA TRP A 8 -7.72 17.84 9.26
C TRP A 8 -9.03 17.15 9.63
N PRO A 9 -9.82 16.69 8.65
CA PRO A 9 -11.05 15.96 8.94
C PRO A 9 -10.73 14.70 9.74
N THR A 10 -11.58 14.40 10.72
CA THR A 10 -11.48 13.23 11.61
C THR A 10 -11.45 11.92 10.83
N GLU A 11 -12.03 11.91 9.64
CA GLU A 11 -12.06 10.77 8.73
C GLU A 11 -11.63 11.20 7.32
N ARG A 12 -10.87 10.34 6.63
CA ARG A 12 -10.52 10.51 5.22
C ARG A 12 -10.64 9.19 4.48
N THR A 13 -11.20 9.23 3.29
CA THR A 13 -11.17 8.09 2.36
C THR A 13 -9.80 8.00 1.72
N LEU A 14 -9.19 6.81 1.80
CA LEU A 14 -7.94 6.48 1.14
C LEU A 14 -8.20 5.44 0.05
N VAL A 15 -7.51 5.59 -1.08
CA VAL A 15 -7.47 4.57 -2.13
C VAL A 15 -6.23 3.71 -1.91
N LEU A 16 -6.41 2.40 -1.72
CA LEU A 16 -5.30 1.45 -1.63
C LEU A 16 -5.04 0.85 -3.01
N ARG A 17 -3.78 0.78 -3.43
CA ARG A 17 -3.38 0.25 -4.75
C ARG A 17 -2.13 -0.60 -4.64
N TYR A 18 -1.96 -1.49 -5.61
CA TYR A 18 -0.72 -2.24 -5.81
C TYR A 18 -0.09 -1.85 -7.15
N ASP A 19 1.21 -1.60 -7.14
CA ASP A 19 2.02 -1.32 -8.33
C ASP A 19 3.29 -2.20 -8.31
N PRO A 20 3.36 -3.24 -9.17
CA PRO A 20 4.51 -4.15 -9.19
C PRO A 20 5.80 -3.50 -9.70
N GLU A 21 5.73 -2.34 -10.38
CA GLU A 21 6.90 -1.64 -10.90
C GLU A 21 7.47 -0.64 -9.88
N GLN A 22 6.80 -0.42 -8.75
CA GLN A 22 7.25 0.53 -7.74
C GLN A 22 8.48 0.02 -6.98
N GLU A 23 9.54 0.83 -6.95
CA GLU A 23 10.78 0.49 -6.23
C GLU A 23 10.64 0.57 -4.69
N HIS A 24 9.71 1.38 -4.18
CA HIS A 24 9.54 1.62 -2.75
C HIS A 24 8.48 0.68 -2.16
N GLU A 25 8.57 0.36 -0.86
CA GLU A 25 7.58 -0.46 -0.15
C GLU A 25 6.16 0.13 -0.25
N CYS A 26 6.03 1.43 -0.01
CA CYS A 26 4.80 2.18 -0.09
C CYS A 26 5.07 3.65 -0.41
N VAL A 27 4.17 4.28 -1.15
CA VAL A 27 4.20 5.71 -1.45
C VAL A 27 2.81 6.29 -1.18
N ILE A 28 2.78 7.43 -0.49
CA ILE A 28 1.55 8.21 -0.28
C ILE A 28 1.55 9.35 -1.30
N GLY A 29 0.56 9.36 -2.19
CA GLY A 29 0.44 10.34 -3.25
C GLY A 29 -1.01 10.74 -3.51
N PHE A 30 -1.21 11.68 -4.43
CA PHE A 30 -2.55 12.03 -4.88
C PHE A 30 -2.98 11.07 -6.00
N SER A 31 -4.13 10.42 -5.86
CA SER A 31 -4.63 9.49 -6.87
C SER A 31 -5.18 10.26 -8.07
N PRO A 32 -4.61 10.10 -9.29
CA PRO A 32 -5.18 10.70 -10.48
C PRO A 32 -6.59 10.12 -10.71
N GLY A 33 -7.55 11.00 -10.98
CA GLY A 33 -8.94 10.61 -11.30
C GLY A 33 -9.86 10.34 -10.13
N HIS A 34 -9.37 10.31 -8.87
CA HIS A 34 -10.21 10.04 -7.69
C HIS A 34 -10.32 11.23 -6.72
N GLY A 35 -9.53 12.29 -6.92
CA GLY A 35 -9.56 13.47 -6.04
C GLY A 35 -9.15 13.17 -4.59
N ALA A 36 -8.52 12.02 -4.33
CA ALA A 36 -8.24 11.48 -3.01
C ALA A 36 -6.77 11.07 -2.86
N LEU A 37 -6.31 10.95 -1.61
CA LEU A 37 -5.01 10.36 -1.32
C LEU A 37 -5.03 8.86 -1.66
N ALA A 38 -3.97 8.40 -2.31
CA ALA A 38 -3.68 6.99 -2.52
C ALA A 38 -2.48 6.56 -1.69
N VAL A 39 -2.57 5.33 -1.18
CA VAL A 39 -1.43 4.59 -0.67
C VAL A 39 -1.16 3.46 -1.66
N THR A 40 -0.02 3.55 -2.34
CA THR A 40 0.39 2.57 -3.35
C THR A 40 1.47 1.67 -2.76
N PHE A 41 1.23 0.36 -2.73
CA PHE A 41 2.19 -0.64 -2.27
C PHE A 41 2.95 -1.26 -3.44
N GLY A 42 4.25 -1.43 -3.26
CA GLY A 42 5.13 -2.15 -4.18
C GLY A 42 5.34 -3.63 -3.78
N PRO A 43 6.19 -4.37 -4.52
CA PRO A 43 6.57 -5.74 -4.18
C PRO A 43 7.52 -5.82 -2.98
N ASN A 44 8.18 -4.72 -2.61
CA ASN A 44 9.17 -4.70 -1.55
C ASN A 44 8.52 -4.70 -0.17
N GLU A 45 9.09 -5.48 0.75
CA GLU A 45 8.69 -5.49 2.15
C GLU A 45 9.23 -4.27 2.91
N PRO A 46 8.62 -3.93 4.05
CA PRO A 46 9.14 -2.88 4.91
C PRO A 46 10.58 -3.14 5.33
N PRO A 47 11.45 -2.11 5.32
CA PRO A 47 12.82 -2.28 5.75
C PRO A 47 12.88 -2.68 7.23
N PRO A 48 13.93 -3.39 7.68
CA PRO A 48 14.07 -3.83 9.07
C PRO A 48 14.07 -2.69 10.10
N SER A 49 14.34 -1.46 9.67
CA SER A 49 14.31 -0.24 10.48
C SER A 49 12.89 0.30 10.74
N THR A 50 11.87 -0.20 10.04
CA THR A 50 10.49 0.25 10.22
C THR A 50 9.96 -0.18 11.59
N HIS A 51 9.33 0.77 12.31
CA HIS A 51 8.72 0.49 13.60
C HIS A 51 7.70 -0.66 13.49
N ARG A 52 7.68 -1.56 14.49
CA ARG A 52 6.90 -2.80 14.45
C ARG A 52 5.43 -2.58 14.09
N ASP A 53 4.78 -1.61 14.73
CA ASP A 53 3.35 -1.36 14.51
C ASP A 53 3.08 -0.82 13.10
N SER A 54 3.99 0.00 12.57
CA SER A 54 3.91 0.50 11.20
C SER A 54 4.07 -0.63 10.20
N ALA A 55 5.02 -1.54 10.43
CA ALA A 55 5.23 -2.72 9.57
C ALA A 55 3.99 -3.64 9.55
N LEU A 56 3.36 -3.86 10.72
CA LEU A 56 2.12 -4.63 10.81
C LEU A 56 0.98 -3.97 10.02
N LEU A 57 0.80 -2.66 10.17
CA LEU A 57 -0.21 -1.92 9.43
C LEU A 57 0.04 -1.97 7.92
N ILE A 58 1.29 -1.73 7.49
CA ILE A 58 1.68 -1.78 6.07
C ILE A 58 1.38 -3.16 5.49
N ASN A 59 1.79 -4.24 6.17
CA ASN A 59 1.55 -5.60 5.70
C ASN A 59 0.07 -5.97 5.67
N ALA A 60 -0.72 -5.53 6.66
CA ALA A 60 -2.16 -5.74 6.68
C ALA A 60 -2.85 -5.06 5.49
N LEU A 61 -2.55 -3.77 5.25
CA LEU A 61 -3.12 -3.02 4.12
C LEU A 61 -2.65 -3.56 2.77
N ARG A 62 -1.38 -3.94 2.67
CA ARG A 62 -0.78 -4.54 1.47
C ARG A 62 -1.49 -5.84 1.09
N SER A 63 -1.82 -6.69 2.06
CA SER A 63 -2.53 -7.95 1.80
C SER A 63 -3.93 -7.78 1.17
N LEU A 64 -4.54 -6.59 1.28
CA LEU A 64 -5.84 -6.29 0.70
C LEU A 64 -5.78 -6.02 -0.81
N VAL A 65 -4.60 -5.66 -1.34
CA VAL A 65 -4.43 -5.15 -2.71
C VAL A 65 -3.39 -5.91 -3.53
N VAL A 66 -2.45 -6.62 -2.87
CA VAL A 66 -1.51 -7.50 -3.57
C VAL A 66 -2.28 -8.68 -4.15
N PRO A 67 -2.16 -8.95 -5.45
CA PRO A 67 -2.76 -10.13 -6.06
C PRO A 67 -2.27 -11.39 -5.34
N PRO A 68 -3.12 -12.40 -5.12
CA PRO A 68 -2.65 -13.67 -4.59
C PRO A 68 -1.52 -14.19 -5.48
N PRO A 69 -0.49 -14.82 -4.90
CA PRO A 69 0.55 -15.46 -5.70
C PRO A 69 -0.14 -16.43 -6.67
N ALA A 70 0.19 -16.34 -7.95
CA ALA A 70 -0.32 -17.26 -8.94
C ALA A 70 0.01 -18.68 -8.43
N GLU A 71 -1.00 -19.50 -8.16
CA GLU A 71 -0.79 -20.89 -7.79
C GLU A 71 0.11 -21.52 -8.85
N GLU A 72 1.32 -21.93 -8.47
CA GLU A 72 2.13 -22.80 -9.30
C GLU A 72 1.32 -24.07 -9.50
N ARG A 73 0.66 -24.19 -10.67
CA ARG A 73 0.00 -25.44 -11.05
C ARG A 73 1.06 -26.53 -10.95
N PRO A 74 0.81 -27.63 -10.22
CA PRO A 74 1.76 -28.71 -10.11
C PRO A 74 2.14 -29.14 -11.54
N VAL A 75 3.43 -29.05 -11.86
CA VAL A 75 3.96 -29.53 -13.12
C VAL A 75 3.69 -31.03 -13.14
N ASP A 76 2.76 -31.43 -14.00
CA ASP A 76 2.43 -32.83 -14.24
C ASP A 76 3.66 -33.45 -14.92
N HIS A 77 4.51 -34.11 -14.13
CA HIS A 77 5.62 -34.93 -14.63
C HIS A 77 5.04 -36.25 -15.13
N SER A 78 4.38 -36.19 -16.28
CA SER A 78 3.99 -37.37 -17.09
C SER A 78 5.11 -37.76 -18.05
#